data_AF-A0A1Q8YIN2-F1
#
_entry.id   AF-A0A1Q8YIN2-F1
#
_cell.length_a   1.000
_cell.length_b   1.000
_cell.length_c   1.000
_cell.angle_alpha   90.00
_cell.angle_beta   90.00
_cell.angle_gamma   90.00
#
_symmetry.space_group_name_H-M   'P 1'
#
loop_
_entity.id
_entity.type
_entity.pdbx_description
1 polymer ?
#
loop_
_entity_poly.entity_id
_entity_poly.type
_entity_poly.pdbx_seq_one_letter_code
_entity_poly.pdbx_strand_id
1 'polypeptide(L)' 'MAAGAPRLPEKWVVDCKCVGSGEKTLVYLGRYLYGGVIQEGDILSCEDGQVSFRYRDAKSDKMQVRALT' A
#
# COMPACT_ATOMS: atom_id res chain seq x y z
N MET A 1 -3.52 34.30 -16.02
CA MET A 1 -2.11 34.20 -15.58
C MET A 1 -1.98 32.89 -14.82
N ALA A 2 -1.43 31.84 -15.42
CA ALA A 2 -1.24 30.55 -14.76
C ALA A 2 0.10 30.59 -14.01
N ALA A 3 0.07 30.39 -12.69
CA ALA A 3 1.29 30.22 -11.90
C ALA A 3 2.03 28.97 -12.40
N GLY A 4 3.26 29.14 -12.89
CA GLY A 4 4.08 28.04 -13.36
C GLY A 4 4.37 27.04 -12.24
N ALA A 5 4.24 25.75 -12.53
CA ALA A 5 4.49 24.69 -11.56
C ALA A 5 5.90 24.81 -10.95
N PRO A 6 6.06 24.58 -9.63
CA PRO A 6 7.35 24.69 -8.97
C PRO A 6 8.36 23.73 -9.59
N ARG A 7 9.57 24.22 -9.87
CA ARG A 7 10.67 23.42 -10.41
C ARG A 7 11.16 22.47 -9.31
N LEU A 8 10.83 21.19 -9.46
CA LEU A 8 11.30 20.12 -8.58
C LEU A 8 12.80 19.88 -8.81
N PRO A 9 13.56 19.51 -7.77
CA PRO A 9 14.98 19.22 -7.91
C PRO A 9 15.22 17.99 -8.79
N GLU A 10 16.22 18.05 -9.68
CA GLU A 10 16.61 16.92 -10.55
C GLU A 10 17.12 15.71 -9.75
N LYS A 11 17.73 15.95 -8.59
CA LYS A 11 18.27 14.89 -7.74
C LYS A 11 17.67 14.95 -6.34
N TRP A 12 16.98 13.88 -5.98
CA TRP A 12 16.44 13.69 -4.65
C TRP A 12 17.49 13.05 -3.76
N VAL A 13 17.88 13.74 -2.69
CA VAL A 13 18.72 13.18 -1.64
C VAL A 13 17.78 12.66 -0.55
N VAL A 14 17.79 11.34 -0.34
CA VAL A 14 16.99 10.69 0.70
C VAL A 14 17.96 10.03 1.67
N ASP A 15 17.82 10.34 2.95
CA ASP A 15 18.57 9.69 4.02
C ASP A 15 17.76 8.50 4.56
N CYS A 16 18.12 7.30 4.11
CA CYS A 16 17.49 6.05 4.54
C CYS A 16 18.41 5.32 5.50
N LYS A 17 17.91 4.98 6.70
CA LYS A 17 18.62 4.15 7.66
C LYS A 17 17.85 2.86 7.93
N CYS A 18 18.56 1.74 8.01
CA CYS A 18 17.96 0.47 8.45
C CYS A 18 17.58 0.58 9.94
N VAL A 19 16.30 0.36 10.26
CA VAL A 19 15.74 0.55 11.61
C VAL A 19 15.48 -0.76 12.36
N GLY A 20 16.03 -1.89 11.89
CA GLY A 20 15.87 -3.21 12.51
C GLY A 20 14.94 -4.14 11.71
N SER A 21 14.25 -5.05 12.40
CA SER A 21 13.43 -6.13 11.79
C SER A 21 12.14 -5.65 11.11
N GLY A 22 11.76 -4.37 11.28
CA GLY A 22 10.59 -3.80 10.61
C GLY A 22 9.24 -4.16 11.24
N GLU A 23 9.20 -4.85 12.37
CA GLU A 23 7.96 -5.24 13.07
C GLU A 23 7.03 -4.04 13.33
N LYS A 24 7.59 -2.92 13.82
CA LYS A 24 6.81 -1.69 14.03
C LYS A 24 6.30 -1.08 12.73
N THR A 25 7.06 -1.21 11.65
CA THR A 25 6.65 -0.79 10.31
C THR A 25 5.51 -1.65 9.81
N LEU A 26 5.52 -2.97 10.07
CA LEU A 26 4.43 -3.88 9.72
C LEU A 26 3.16 -3.56 10.52
N VAL A 27 3.26 -3.26 11.82
CA VAL A 27 2.10 -2.84 12.64
C VAL A 27 1.53 -1.51 12.15
N TYR A 28 2.41 -0.55 11.84
CA TYR A 28 2.01 0.75 11.31
C TYR A 28 1.32 0.59 9.95
N LEU A 29 1.99 -0.06 8.99
CA LEU A 29 1.45 -0.29 7.66
C LEU A 29 0.18 -1.13 7.70
N GLY A 30 0.10 -2.13 8.59
CA GLY A 30 -1.10 -2.94 8.77
C GLY A 30 -2.33 -2.08 9.05
N ARG A 31 -2.24 -1.11 9.96
CA ARG A 31 -3.33 -0.15 10.23
C ARG A 31 -3.70 0.71 9.02
N TYR A 32 -2.71 1.20 8.26
CA TYR A 32 -2.95 2.02 7.08
C TYR A 32 -3.51 1.22 5.90
N LEU A 33 -3.09 -0.04 5.76
CA LEU A 33 -3.58 -0.95 4.74
C LEU A 33 -5.03 -1.34 5.03
N TYR A 34 -5.35 -1.74 6.27
CA TYR A 34 -6.70 -2.12 6.68
C TYR A 34 -7.70 -0.95 6.63
N GLY A 35 -7.23 0.27 6.90
CA GLY A 35 -8.10 1.45 6.96
C GLY A 35 -8.39 2.11 5.61
N GLY A 36 -7.47 2.01 4.64
CA GLY A 36 -7.56 2.80 3.40
C GLY A 36 -7.31 2.04 2.10
N VAL A 37 -6.75 0.83 2.14
CA VAL A 37 -6.33 0.10 0.94
C VAL A 37 -7.07 -1.23 0.77
N ILE A 38 -7.33 -1.93 1.86
CA ILE A 38 -8.04 -3.21 1.90
C ILE A 38 -9.11 -3.12 2.98
N GLN A 39 -10.39 -3.09 2.59
CA GLN A 39 -11.49 -3.07 3.55
C GLN A 39 -11.68 -4.46 4.16
N GLU A 40 -12.08 -4.52 5.43
CA GLU A 40 -12.36 -5.80 6.12
C GLU A 40 -13.35 -6.67 5.35
N GLY A 41 -14.42 -6.06 4.81
CA GLY A 41 -15.44 -6.76 4.02
C GLY A 41 -14.96 -7.28 2.65
N ASP A 42 -13.74 -6.93 2.25
CA ASP A 42 -13.11 -7.44 1.03
C ASP A 42 -12.12 -8.57 1.28
N ILE A 43 -11.84 -8.91 2.55
CA ILE A 43 -11.05 -10.09 2.90
C ILE A 43 -11.93 -11.33 2.73
N LEU A 44 -11.50 -12.23 1.84
CA LEU A 44 -12.22 -13.46 1.50
C LEU A 44 -11.75 -14.65 2.33
N SER A 45 -10.45 -14.74 2.61
CA SER A 45 -9.88 -15.76 3.50
C SER A 45 -8.56 -15.31 4.11
N CYS A 46 -8.23 -15.86 5.27
CA CYS A 46 -6.95 -15.69 5.96
C CYS A 46 -6.61 -17.00 6.66
N GLU A 47 -5.97 -17.93 5.95
CA GLU A 47 -5.64 -19.27 6.42
C GLU A 47 -4.19 -19.60 6.08
N ASP A 48 -3.47 -20.28 6.98
CA ASP A 48 -2.09 -20.73 6.75
C ASP A 48 -1.09 -19.63 6.29
N GLY A 49 -1.30 -18.39 6.76
CA GLY A 49 -0.50 -17.23 6.35
C GLY A 49 -0.85 -16.68 4.96
N GLN A 50 -1.80 -17.31 4.26
CA GLN A 50 -2.31 -16.87 2.98
C GLN A 50 -3.54 -15.99 3.17
N VAL A 51 -3.47 -14.76 2.66
CA VAL A 51 -4.59 -13.80 2.73
C VAL A 51 -5.12 -13.58 1.33
N SER A 52 -6.41 -13.84 1.11
CA SER A 52 -7.09 -13.53 -0.13
C SER A 52 -8.06 -12.38 0.07
N PHE A 53 -8.03 -11.40 -0.84
CA PHE A 53 -8.88 -10.22 -0.78
C PHE A 53 -9.29 -9.74 -2.16
N ARG A 54 -10.44 -9.05 -2.21
CA ARG A 54 -10.90 -8.35 -3.41
C ARG A 54 -10.29 -6.96 -3.48
N TYR A 55 -9.96 -6.52 -4.68
CA TYR A 55 -9.52 -5.17 -4.93
C TYR A 55 -10.02 -4.70 -6.29
N ARG A 56 -10.12 -3.39 -6.46
CA ARG A 56 -10.40 -2.77 -7.75
C ARG A 56 -9.10 -2.51 -8.48
N ASP A 57 -8.94 -3.10 -9.66
CA ASP A 57 -7.75 -2.89 -10.46
C ASP A 57 -7.73 -1.47 -11.03
N ALA A 58 -6.69 -0.69 -10.72
CA ALA A 58 -6.62 0.72 -11.10
C ALA A 58 -6.55 0.97 -12.61
N LYS A 59 -6.16 -0.02 -13.42
CA LYS A 59 -6.05 0.10 -14.88
C LYS A 59 -7.34 -0.28 -15.59
N SER A 60 -8.02 -1.33 -15.12
CA SER A 60 -9.21 -1.89 -15.77
C SER A 60 -10.52 -1.54 -15.06
N ASP A 61 -10.46 -0.95 -13.87
CA ASP A 61 -11.59 -0.62 -12.99
C ASP A 61 -12.44 -1.82 -12.55
N LYS A 62 -11.99 -3.05 -12.84
CA LYS A 62 -12.69 -4.29 -12.52
C LYS A 62 -12.32 -4.79 -11.13
N MET A 63 -13.30 -5.40 -10.47
CA MET A 63 -13.05 -6.16 -9.24
C MET A 63 -12.29 -7.43 -9.56
N GLN A 64 -11.17 -7.64 -8.87
CA GLN A 64 -10.33 -8.83 -8.96
C GLN A 64 -10.03 -9.37 -7.58
N VAL A 65 -9.66 -10.66 -7.52
CA VAL A 65 -9.24 -11.33 -6.29
C VAL A 65 -7.74 -11.54 -6.37
N ARG A 66 -7.03 -11.24 -5.28
CA ARG A 66 -5.61 -11.54 -5.14
C ARG A 66 -5.37 -12.30 -3.86
N ALA A 67 -4.51 -13.31 -3.94
CA ALA A 67 -3.94 -14.00 -2.78
C ALA A 67 -2.51 -13.50 -2.56
N LEU A 68 -2.17 -13.18 -1.32
CA LEU A 68 -0.82 -12.92 -0.85
C LEU A 68 -0.36 -14.11 -0.01
N THR A 69 0.85 -14.59 -0.27
CA THR A 69 1.53 -15.67 0.46
C THR A 69 2.67 -15.12 1.28
#